data_AF-A0A7K4ZQL2-F1
#
_entry.id   AF-A0A7K4ZQL2-F1
#
_cell.length_a   1.000
_cell.length_b   1.000
_cell.length_c   1.000
_cell.angle_alpha   90.00
_cell.angle_beta   90.00
_cell.angle_gamma   90.00
#
_symmetry.space_group_name_H-M   'P 1'
#
loop_
_entity.id
_entity.type
_entity.pdbx_description
1 polymer ?
#
loop_
_entity_poly.entity_id
_entity_poly.type
_entity_poly.pdbx_seq_one_letter_code
_entity_poly.pdbx_strand_id
1 'polypeptide(L)' 'RPPAIRPTRPLVLADRVANRRESPGEATCITEMSVMMACWKQNDFNDAACAEEIRVFYDCVAKAE' A
#
# COMPACT_ATOMS: atom_id res chain seq x y z
N ARG A 1 26.86 -25.96 35.69
CA ARG A 1 25.82 -24.96 35.37
C ARG A 1 25.36 -25.22 33.93
N PRO A 2 24.06 -25.39 33.66
CA PRO A 2 23.58 -25.53 32.29
C PRO A 2 23.81 -24.23 31.48
N PRO A 3 23.97 -24.32 30.15
CA PRO A 3 24.21 -23.15 29.30
C PRO A 3 22.98 -22.23 29.28
N ALA A 4 23.23 -20.92 29.32
CA ALA A 4 22.18 -19.89 29.35
C ALA A 4 21.44 -19.74 28.01
N ILE A 5 22.08 -20.09 26.89
CA ILE A 5 21.52 -19.98 25.53
C ILE A 5 21.88 -21.25 24.76
N ARG A 6 20.97 -21.70 23.91
CA ARG A 6 21.18 -22.79 22.94
C ARG A 6 20.94 -22.28 21.53
N PRO A 7 21.96 -21.69 20.87
CA PRO A 7 21.82 -21.16 19.52
C PRO A 7 21.49 -22.28 18.52
N THR A 8 20.57 -22.02 17.59
CA THR A 8 20.29 -22.93 16.46
C THR A 8 21.28 -22.76 15.30
N ARG A 9 22.07 -21.69 15.32
CA ARG A 9 23.11 -21.35 14.34
C ARG A 9 24.38 -20.92 15.06
N PRO A 10 25.56 -21.12 14.46
CA PRO A 10 26.82 -20.70 15.06
C PRO A 10 26.85 -19.19 15.26
N LEU A 11 27.43 -18.75 16.38
CA LEU A 11 27.58 -17.34 16.75
C LEU A 11 28.79 -16.72 16.04
N VAL A 12 28.78 -16.77 14.71
CA VAL A 12 29.80 -16.20 13.83
C VAL A 12 29.14 -15.28 12.82
N LEU A 13 29.85 -14.23 12.42
CA LEU A 13 29.37 -13.33 11.38
C LEU A 13 29.42 -14.03 10.03
N ALA A 14 28.44 -13.75 9.18
CA ALA A 14 28.43 -14.19 7.79
C ALA A 14 28.99 -13.07 6.89
N ASP A 15 29.64 -13.45 5.80
CA ASP A 15 30.16 -12.50 4.79
C ASP A 15 29.05 -11.93 3.87
N ARG A 16 27.79 -11.96 4.33
CA ARG A 16 26.62 -11.44 3.61
C ARG A 16 25.58 -10.89 4.57
N VAL A 17 24.80 -9.93 4.09
CA VAL A 17 23.68 -9.33 4.81
C VAL A 17 22.34 -9.84 4.27
N ALA A 18 21.26 -9.65 5.02
CA ALA A 18 19.92 -9.89 4.52
C ALA A 18 19.58 -8.87 3.42
N ASN A 19 18.93 -9.34 2.35
CA ASN A 19 18.42 -8.44 1.31
C ASN A 19 17.33 -7.53 1.88
N ARG A 20 17.21 -6.32 1.31
CA ARG A 20 16.06 -5.46 1.57
C ARG A 20 14.79 -6.23 1.21
N ARG A 21 13.87 -6.34 2.16
CA ARG A 21 12.54 -6.86 1.89
C ARG A 21 11.77 -5.81 1.09
N GLU A 22 11.30 -6.19 -0.09
CA GLU A 22 10.36 -5.37 -0.85
C GLU A 22 9.02 -5.34 -0.09
N SER A 23 8.43 -4.16 0.01
CA SER A 23 7.07 -4.03 0.52
C SER A 23 6.13 -4.71 -0.47
N PRO A 24 5.16 -5.53 0.00
CA PRO A 24 4.10 -6.01 -0.87
C PRO A 24 3.38 -4.82 -1.51
N GLY A 25 2.88 -4.99 -2.73
CA GLY A 25 2.11 -3.94 -3.40
C GLY A 25 0.89 -3.54 -2.57
N GLU A 26 0.74 -2.24 -2.32
CA GLU A 26 -0.42 -1.67 -1.66
C GLU A 26 -1.36 -1.08 -2.72
N ALA A 27 -2.67 -1.15 -2.49
CA ALA A 27 -3.62 -0.46 -3.34
C ALA A 27 -3.42 1.06 -3.20
N THR A 28 -3.09 1.72 -4.31
CA THR A 28 -2.91 3.17 -4.38
C THR A 28 -4.25 3.88 -4.62
N CYS A 29 -4.30 5.19 -4.39
CA CYS A 29 -5.47 6.04 -4.69
C CYS A 29 -6.77 5.69 -3.93
N ILE A 30 -6.66 5.04 -2.76
CA ILE A 30 -7.82 4.65 -1.94
C ILE A 30 -8.60 5.88 -1.45
N THR A 31 -7.90 6.96 -1.14
CA THR A 31 -8.50 8.21 -0.66
C THR A 31 -9.41 8.84 -1.72
N GLU A 32 -8.92 8.97 -2.94
CA GLU A 32 -9.64 9.54 -4.08
C GLU A 32 -10.81 8.64 -4.48
N MET A 33 -10.59 7.33 -4.49
CA MET A 33 -11.66 6.35 -4.71
C MET A 33 -12.77 6.51 -3.66
N SER A 34 -12.43 6.68 -2.39
CA SER A 34 -13.43 6.83 -1.31
C SER A 34 -14.30 8.08 -1.47
N VAL A 35 -13.70 9.19 -1.94
CA VAL A 35 -14.42 10.45 -2.21
C VAL A 35 -15.33 10.32 -3.43
N MET A 36 -14.84 9.70 -4.52
CA MET A 36 -15.64 9.43 -5.72
C MET A 36 -16.86 8.57 -5.40
N MET A 37 -16.69 7.48 -4.63
CA MET A 37 -17.80 6.63 -4.19
C MET A 37 -18.80 7.38 -3.31
N ALA A 38 -18.32 8.29 -2.46
CA ALA A 38 -19.19 9.10 -1.62
C ALA A 38 -20.03 10.08 -2.46
N CYS A 39 -19.44 10.72 -3.47
CA CYS A 39 -20.16 11.58 -4.40
C CYS A 39 -21.22 10.79 -5.17
N TRP A 40 -20.85 9.63 -5.74
CA TRP A 40 -21.80 8.78 -6.45
C TRP A 40 -22.98 8.38 -5.58
N LYS A 41 -22.74 7.97 -4.34
CA LYS A 41 -23.82 7.60 -3.42
C LYS A 41 -24.80 8.75 -3.15
N GLN A 42 -24.35 10.00 -3.18
CA GLN A 42 -25.18 11.17 -2.95
C GLN A 42 -25.93 11.64 -4.22
N ASN A 43 -25.43 11.28 -5.41
CA ASN A 43 -25.91 11.77 -6.69
C ASN A 43 -26.43 10.63 -7.59
N ASP A 44 -26.94 9.55 -7.01
CA ASP A 44 -27.49 8.38 -7.73
C ASP A 44 -26.54 7.84 -8.81
N PHE A 45 -25.24 7.80 -8.49
CA PHE A 45 -24.17 7.33 -9.37
C PHE A 45 -24.08 8.08 -10.71
N ASN A 46 -24.43 9.37 -10.71
CA ASN A 46 -24.32 10.23 -11.89
C ASN A 46 -22.89 10.78 -12.06
N ASP A 47 -22.22 10.36 -13.13
CA ASP A 47 -20.85 10.79 -13.44
C ASP A 47 -20.73 12.28 -13.74
N ALA A 48 -21.74 12.91 -14.36
CA ALA A 48 -21.71 14.33 -14.64
C ALA A 48 -21.77 15.17 -13.36
N ALA A 49 -22.46 14.67 -12.33
CA ALA A 49 -22.52 15.33 -11.02
C ALA A 49 -21.22 15.17 -10.22
N CYS A 50 -20.44 14.11 -10.50
CA CYS A 50 -19.19 13.75 -9.79
C CYS A 50 -17.94 13.91 -10.66
N ALA A 51 -18.00 14.74 -11.70
CA ALA A 51 -16.95 14.85 -12.71
C ALA A 51 -15.59 15.26 -12.12
N GLU A 52 -15.59 16.10 -11.09
CA GLU A 52 -14.35 16.52 -10.41
C GLU A 52 -13.73 15.39 -9.59
N GLU A 53 -14.53 14.65 -8.81
CA GLU A 53 -14.06 13.52 -8.01
C GLU A 53 -13.51 12.40 -8.91
N ILE A 54 -14.17 12.15 -10.04
CA ILE A 54 -13.72 11.20 -11.06
C ILE A 54 -12.39 11.67 -11.66
N ARG A 55 -12.26 12.95 -12.03
CA ARG A 55 -11.01 13.51 -12.56
C ARG A 55 -9.86 13.37 -11.57
N VAL A 56 -10.10 13.71 -10.29
CA VAL A 56 -9.09 13.60 -9.23
C VAL A 56 -8.65 12.14 -9.03
N PHE A 57 -9.58 11.19 -9.06
CA PHE A 57 -9.25 9.77 -9.00
C PHE A 57 -8.36 9.33 -10.17
N TYR A 58 -8.72 9.67 -11.41
CA TYR A 58 -7.90 9.32 -12.57
C TYR A 58 -6.55 10.02 -12.59
N ASP A 59 -6.47 11.27 -12.13
CA ASP A 59 -5.20 11.99 -11.95
C ASP A 59 -4.27 11.30 -10.94
N CYS A 60 -4.84 10.64 -9.92
CA CYS A 60 -4.05 9.81 -8.99
C CYS A 60 -3.58 8.53 -9.66
N VAL A 61 -4.48 7.80 -10.34
CA VAL A 61 -4.14 6.54 -11.01
C VAL A 61 -3.02 6.76 -12.04
N ALA A 62 -3.12 7.81 -12.86
CA ALA A 62 -2.11 8.14 -13.87
C ALA A 62 -0.72 8.49 -13.30
N LYS A 63 -0.63 8.87 -12.01
CA LYS A 63 0.65 9.12 -11.33
C LYS A 63 1.19 7.88 -10.62
N ALA A 64 0.34 6.88 -10.39
CA ALA A 64 0.68 5.65 -9.71
C ALA A 64 1.15 4.55 -10.69
N GLU A 65 0.80 4.67 -11.98
CA GLU A 65 1.40 3.92 -13.10
C GLU A 65 2.81 4.44 -13.46
#